data_AF-C7DXW7-F1
#
_entry.id   AF-C7DXW7-F1
#
_cell.length_a   1.000
_cell.length_b   1.000
_cell.length_c   1.000
_cell.angle_alpha   90.00
_cell.angle_beta   90.00
_cell.angle_gamma   90.00
#
_symmetry.space_group_name_H-M   'P 1'
#
loop_
_entity.id
_entity.type
_entity.pdbx_description
1 polymer ?
#
loop_
_entity_poly.entity_id
_entity_poly.type
_entity_poly.pdbx_seq_one_letter_code
_entity_poly.pdbx_strand_id
1 'polypeptide(L)'
;LHDNYRNNPFHNFRHCFCVTQMMYSMVWLCNLQEKFSQMDILVLMTAAICHDLDHPGYNNTYQINARTELAVRYNDISPLENHHCAVAFQILARPECNIFANVPTEGFRQIRQGMITLILATDMARHEEIMDSFKEKMENFDYSNDEHLTLLKMILIKCCDISNEVRPVDVAEPWVDCLLEQYFMQSDREKSEGLPVAP
;
A
#
# COMPACT_ATOMS: atom_id res chain seq x y z
N LEU A 1 4.33 -13.52 -5.96
CA LEU A 1 3.73 -12.60 -4.98
C LEU A 1 3.88 -13.16 -3.57
N HIS A 2 3.16 -14.23 -3.21
CA HIS A 2 3.27 -14.89 -1.90
C HIS A 2 4.71 -15.05 -1.39
N ASP A 3 5.59 -15.64 -2.20
CA ASP A 3 6.98 -15.93 -1.80
C ASP A 3 7.86 -14.69 -1.58
N ASN A 4 7.37 -13.49 -1.93
CA ASN A 4 8.07 -12.22 -1.73
C ASN A 4 7.45 -11.40 -0.59
N TYR A 5 6.43 -11.91 0.09
CA TYR A 5 6.01 -11.40 1.39
C TYR A 5 6.80 -12.10 2.49
N ARG A 6 7.27 -11.34 3.48
CA ARG A 6 8.03 -11.88 4.60
C ARG A 6 7.09 -12.38 5.71
N ASN A 7 7.63 -13.25 6.56
CA ASN A 7 6.93 -13.75 7.75
C ASN A 7 7.06 -12.78 8.94
N ASN A 8 6.64 -11.52 8.74
CA ASN A 8 6.54 -10.57 9.85
C ASN A 8 5.25 -10.82 10.65
N PRO A 9 5.16 -10.38 11.92
CA PRO A 9 3.92 -10.51 12.70
C PRO A 9 2.72 -9.83 12.04
N PHE A 10 2.86 -8.58 11.54
CA PHE A 10 1.78 -7.84 10.90
C PHE A 10 1.92 -7.75 9.38
N HIS A 11 3.01 -7.15 8.88
CA HIS A 11 3.20 -6.87 7.45
C HIS A 11 3.63 -8.13 6.69
N ASN A 12 2.68 -9.05 6.49
CA ASN A 12 2.88 -10.37 5.90
C ASN A 12 1.84 -10.65 4.79
N PHE A 13 1.89 -11.83 4.19
CA PHE A 13 0.97 -12.18 3.10
C PHE A 13 -0.52 -12.17 3.51
N ARG A 14 -0.82 -12.41 4.79
CA ARG A 14 -2.20 -12.37 5.28
C ARG A 14 -2.73 -10.94 5.35
N HIS A 15 -1.87 -9.96 5.69
CA HIS A 15 -2.23 -8.54 5.61
C HIS A 15 -2.52 -8.15 4.16
N CYS A 16 -1.62 -8.48 3.23
CA CYS A 16 -1.86 -8.35 1.79
C CYS A 16 -3.21 -8.92 1.34
N PHE A 17 -3.56 -10.11 1.80
CA PHE A 17 -4.87 -10.71 1.53
C PHE A 17 -6.02 -9.88 2.10
N CYS A 18 -5.94 -9.43 3.35
CA CYS A 18 -6.96 -8.59 3.98
C CYS A 18 -7.18 -7.28 3.22
N VAL A 19 -6.12 -6.59 2.80
CA VAL A 19 -6.22 -5.35 2.00
C VAL A 19 -6.86 -5.62 0.65
N THR A 20 -6.41 -6.66 -0.06
CA THR A 20 -6.96 -7.04 -1.37
C THR A 20 -8.43 -7.47 -1.27
N GLN A 21 -8.78 -8.22 -0.23
CA GLN A 21 -10.14 -8.69 0.02
C GLN A 21 -11.05 -7.52 0.40
N MET A 22 -10.57 -6.55 1.18
CA MET A 22 -11.32 -5.33 1.47
C MET A 22 -11.57 -4.50 0.21
N MET A 23 -10.55 -4.34 -0.64
CA MET A 23 -10.71 -3.66 -1.93
C MET A 23 -11.78 -4.34 -2.79
N TYR A 24 -11.76 -5.66 -2.88
CA TYR A 24 -12.80 -6.43 -3.54
C TYR A 24 -14.19 -6.17 -2.93
N SER A 25 -14.31 -6.17 -1.59
CA SER A 25 -15.57 -5.84 -0.91
C SER A 25 -16.06 -4.43 -1.25
N MET A 26 -15.18 -3.43 -1.28
CA MET A 26 -15.53 -2.06 -1.64
C MET A 26 -15.96 -1.95 -3.12
N VAL A 27 -15.34 -2.71 -4.02
CA VAL A 27 -15.75 -2.76 -5.44
C VAL A 27 -17.23 -3.12 -5.58
N TRP A 28 -17.71 -4.10 -4.82
CA TRP A 28 -19.11 -4.51 -4.83
C TRP A 28 -20.01 -3.60 -4.00
N LEU A 29 -19.61 -3.30 -2.76
CA LEU A 29 -20.42 -2.51 -1.84
C LEU A 29 -20.73 -1.12 -2.39
N CYS A 30 -19.76 -0.50 -3.07
CA CYS A 30 -19.88 0.85 -3.61
C CYS A 30 -20.18 0.88 -5.11
N ASN A 31 -20.45 -0.27 -5.75
CA ASN A 31 -20.66 -0.41 -7.19
C ASN A 31 -19.57 0.30 -8.02
N LEU A 32 -18.31 0.09 -7.66
CA LEU A 32 -17.19 0.84 -8.24
C LEU A 32 -17.02 0.61 -9.74
N GLN A 33 -17.50 -0.52 -10.27
CA GLN A 33 -17.48 -0.79 -11.71
C GLN A 33 -18.39 0.14 -12.53
N GLU A 34 -19.33 0.86 -11.90
CA GLU A 34 -20.11 1.91 -12.55
C GLU A 34 -19.37 3.24 -12.63
N LYS A 35 -18.32 3.41 -11.82
CA LYS A 35 -17.58 4.68 -11.63
C LYS A 35 -16.18 4.64 -12.23
N PHE A 36 -15.61 3.45 -12.33
CA PHE A 36 -14.23 3.23 -12.74
C PHE A 36 -14.16 2.33 -13.97
N SER A 37 -13.14 2.57 -14.80
CA SER A 37 -12.85 1.67 -15.90
C SER A 37 -12.35 0.32 -15.39
N GLN A 38 -12.41 -0.72 -16.23
CA GLN A 38 -11.80 -2.01 -15.87
C GLN A 38 -10.28 -1.91 -15.65
N MET A 39 -9.61 -0.92 -16.27
CA MET A 39 -8.19 -0.66 -16.03
C MET A 39 -7.95 -0.06 -14.65
N ASP A 40 -8.83 0.83 -14.17
CA ASP A 40 -8.77 1.35 -12.80
C ASP A 40 -9.01 0.25 -11.76
N ILE A 41 -9.97 -0.65 -11.99
CA ILE A 41 -10.21 -1.80 -11.11
C ILE A 41 -8.98 -2.73 -11.07
N LEU A 42 -8.36 -2.97 -12.23
CA LEU A 42 -7.12 -3.75 -12.31
C LEU A 42 -5.99 -3.08 -11.52
N VAL A 43 -5.83 -1.76 -11.63
CA VAL A 43 -4.84 -0.99 -10.87
C VAL A 43 -5.11 -1.07 -9.37
N LEU A 44 -6.34 -0.87 -8.93
CA LEU A 44 -6.72 -0.96 -7.51
C LEU A 44 -6.40 -2.32 -6.91
N MET A 45 -6.84 -3.40 -7.58
CA MET A 45 -6.62 -4.77 -7.10
C MET A 45 -5.14 -5.16 -7.12
N THR A 46 -4.41 -4.79 -8.18
CA THR A 46 -2.98 -5.15 -8.30
C THR A 46 -2.10 -4.30 -7.37
N ALA A 47 -2.43 -3.03 -7.13
CA ALA A 47 -1.75 -2.22 -6.14
C ALA A 47 -1.99 -2.78 -4.72
N ALA A 48 -3.24 -3.10 -4.37
CA ALA A 48 -3.58 -3.69 -3.07
C ALA A 48 -2.80 -4.99 -2.78
N ILE A 49 -2.62 -5.87 -3.77
CA ILE A 49 -1.88 -7.13 -3.58
C ILE A 49 -0.35 -6.97 -3.54
N CYS A 50 0.16 -5.80 -3.92
CA CYS A 50 1.60 -5.53 -4.03
C CYS A 50 2.12 -4.49 -3.03
N HIS A 51 1.23 -3.79 -2.32
CA HIS A 51 1.57 -2.55 -1.62
C HIS A 51 2.62 -2.70 -0.52
N ASP A 52 2.81 -3.92 0.00
CA ASP A 52 3.71 -4.24 1.13
C ASP A 52 4.76 -5.32 0.77
N LEU A 53 5.02 -5.54 -0.51
CA LEU A 53 5.97 -6.56 -0.97
C LEU A 53 7.35 -6.37 -0.33
N ASP A 54 7.89 -7.45 0.24
CA ASP A 54 9.21 -7.49 0.88
C ASP A 54 9.37 -6.53 2.08
N HIS A 55 8.27 -6.16 2.75
CA HIS A 55 8.32 -5.33 3.96
C HIS A 55 9.26 -5.95 5.03
N PRO A 56 10.22 -5.19 5.59
CA PRO A 56 11.26 -5.74 6.46
C PRO A 56 10.85 -5.91 7.93
N GLY A 57 9.66 -5.44 8.29
CA GLY A 57 9.14 -5.47 9.66
C GLY A 57 9.42 -4.18 10.45
N TYR A 58 10.13 -3.22 9.87
CA TYR A 58 10.49 -1.95 10.49
C TYR A 58 10.10 -0.79 9.57
N ASN A 59 9.42 0.22 10.09
CA ASN A 59 8.83 1.31 9.31
C ASN A 59 9.87 2.31 8.75
N ASN A 60 9.41 3.27 7.95
CA ASN A 60 10.26 4.30 7.33
C ASN A 60 11.10 5.08 8.35
N THR A 61 10.55 5.41 9.53
CA THR A 61 11.29 6.11 10.59
C THR A 61 12.52 5.31 11.04
N TYR A 62 12.38 4.00 11.23
CA TYR A 62 13.52 3.13 11.52
C TYR A 62 14.52 3.13 10.36
N GLN A 63 14.05 2.95 9.11
CA GLN A 63 14.93 2.92 7.93
C GLN A 63 15.84 4.17 7.87
N ILE A 64 15.23 5.35 8.06
CA ILE A 64 15.91 6.65 7.97
C ILE A 64 16.86 6.85 9.15
N ASN A 65 16.39 6.63 10.39
CA ASN A 65 17.21 6.83 11.60
C ASN A 65 18.40 5.87 11.63
N ALA A 66 18.21 4.62 11.24
CA ALA A 66 19.27 3.61 11.15
C ALA A 66 20.11 3.73 9.87
N ARG A 67 19.76 4.65 8.94
CA ARG A 67 20.42 4.87 7.65
C ARG A 67 20.62 3.57 6.87
N THR A 68 19.58 2.76 6.82
CA THR A 68 19.63 1.46 6.14
C THR A 68 19.87 1.61 4.64
N GLU A 69 20.19 0.51 3.97
CA GLU A 69 20.37 0.51 2.52
C GLU A 69 19.15 1.06 1.77
N LEU A 70 17.92 0.78 2.25
CA LEU A 70 16.70 1.30 1.64
C LEU A 70 16.59 2.82 1.78
N ALA A 71 16.86 3.36 2.98
CA ALA A 71 16.85 4.81 3.20
C ALA A 71 17.88 5.53 2.31
N VAL A 72 19.10 5.00 2.24
CA VAL A 72 20.16 5.53 1.37
C VAL A 72 19.76 5.44 -0.12
N ARG A 73 19.20 4.31 -0.56
CA ARG A 73 18.79 4.11 -1.95
C ARG A 73 17.68 5.06 -2.38
N TYR A 74 16.72 5.33 -1.50
CA TYR A 74 15.54 6.16 -1.78
C TYR A 74 15.64 7.58 -1.23
N ASN A 75 16.82 7.98 -0.73
CA ASN A 75 17.10 9.34 -0.25
C ASN A 75 16.07 9.82 0.78
N ASP A 76 15.70 8.93 1.71
CA ASP A 76 14.73 9.17 2.78
C ASP A 76 13.28 9.48 2.32
N ILE A 77 12.96 9.34 1.03
CA ILE A 77 11.62 9.62 0.48
C ILE A 77 10.85 8.30 0.33
N SER A 78 9.87 8.08 1.21
CA SER A 78 9.04 6.86 1.28
C SER A 78 9.83 5.57 0.95
N PRO A 79 10.92 5.24 1.68
CA PRO A 79 11.83 4.17 1.29
C PRO A 79 11.15 2.81 1.12
N LEU A 80 10.21 2.47 2.00
CA LEU A 80 9.51 1.19 1.96
C LEU A 80 8.53 1.12 0.79
N GLU A 81 7.69 2.13 0.59
CA GLU A 81 6.67 2.12 -0.46
C GLU A 81 7.32 2.13 -1.85
N ASN A 82 8.44 2.84 -2.01
CA ASN A 82 9.26 2.74 -3.23
C ASN A 82 9.83 1.33 -3.43
N HIS A 83 10.29 0.67 -2.36
CA HIS A 83 10.79 -0.70 -2.41
C HIS A 83 9.69 -1.69 -2.78
N HIS A 84 8.52 -1.61 -2.15
CA HIS A 84 7.36 -2.46 -2.45
C HIS A 84 6.99 -2.36 -3.93
N CYS A 85 6.93 -1.14 -4.46
CA CYS A 85 6.66 -0.88 -5.86
C CYS A 85 7.76 -1.44 -6.78
N ALA A 86 9.03 -1.26 -6.42
CA ALA A 86 10.15 -1.81 -7.18
C ALA A 86 10.09 -3.34 -7.27
N VAL A 87 9.85 -4.03 -6.15
CA VAL A 87 9.70 -5.49 -6.09
C VAL A 87 8.50 -5.95 -6.92
N ALA A 88 7.36 -5.25 -6.85
CA ALA A 88 6.18 -5.56 -7.68
C ALA A 88 6.52 -5.63 -9.17
N PHE A 89 7.24 -4.62 -9.68
CA PHE A 89 7.59 -4.58 -11.10
C PHE A 89 8.78 -5.47 -11.47
N GLN A 90 9.66 -5.82 -10.52
CA GLN A 90 10.65 -6.89 -10.73
C GLN A 90 9.96 -8.25 -10.92
N ILE A 91 8.92 -8.54 -10.12
CA ILE A 91 8.10 -9.74 -10.28
C ILE A 91 7.45 -9.76 -11.67
N LEU A 92 6.80 -8.65 -12.05
CA LEU A 92 6.08 -8.54 -13.33
C LEU A 92 7.01 -8.50 -14.55
N ALA A 93 8.29 -8.18 -14.37
CA ALA A 93 9.29 -8.24 -15.44
C ALA A 93 9.65 -9.68 -15.84
N ARG A 94 9.41 -10.66 -14.96
CA ARG A 94 9.62 -12.08 -15.27
C ARG A 94 8.51 -12.58 -16.20
N PRO A 95 8.83 -13.10 -17.41
CA PRO A 95 7.81 -13.50 -18.39
C PRO A 95 6.75 -14.45 -17.85
N GLU A 96 7.13 -15.39 -16.98
CA GLU A 96 6.25 -16.39 -16.36
C GLU A 96 5.33 -15.82 -15.27
N CYS A 97 5.63 -14.62 -14.75
CA CYS A 97 4.81 -13.91 -13.76
C CYS A 97 4.06 -12.71 -14.34
N ASN A 98 4.30 -12.35 -15.61
CA ASN A 98 3.80 -11.13 -16.20
C ASN A 98 2.32 -11.25 -16.60
N ILE A 99 1.42 -10.91 -15.68
CA ILE A 99 -0.02 -10.85 -15.94
C ILE A 99 -0.41 -9.75 -16.95
N PHE A 100 0.53 -8.86 -17.30
CA PHE A 100 0.33 -7.78 -18.28
C PHE A 100 1.00 -8.05 -19.64
N ALA A 101 1.49 -9.27 -19.89
CA ALA A 101 2.24 -9.61 -21.11
C ALA A 101 1.50 -9.29 -22.42
N ASN A 102 0.16 -9.33 -22.40
CA ASN A 102 -0.69 -9.05 -23.56
C ASN A 102 -1.35 -7.67 -23.51
N VAL A 103 -0.99 -6.81 -22.56
CA VAL A 103 -1.48 -5.43 -22.50
C VAL A 103 -0.62 -4.58 -23.47
N PRO A 104 -1.23 -3.76 -24.35
CA PRO A 104 -0.48 -2.85 -25.21
C PRO A 104 0.41 -1.91 -24.38
N THR A 105 1.53 -1.49 -24.95
CA THR A 105 2.53 -0.65 -24.26
C THR A 105 1.93 0.57 -23.56
N GLU A 106 0.97 1.24 -24.20
CA GLU A 106 0.31 2.42 -23.62
C GLU A 106 -0.56 2.06 -22.41
N GLY A 107 -1.31 0.97 -22.47
CA GLY A 107 -2.08 0.47 -21.32
C GLY A 107 -1.16 0.04 -20.17
N PHE A 108 -0.01 -0.60 -20.47
CA PHE A 108 0.96 -0.94 -19.44
C PHE A 108 1.54 0.30 -18.75
N ARG A 109 1.82 1.38 -19.49
CA ARG A 109 2.28 2.65 -18.90
C ARG A 109 1.24 3.25 -17.96
N GLN A 110 -0.03 3.24 -18.35
CA GLN A 110 -1.15 3.72 -17.52
C GLN A 110 -1.30 2.89 -16.25
N ILE A 111 -1.30 1.56 -16.37
CA ILE A 111 -1.36 0.64 -15.22
C ILE A 111 -0.18 0.88 -14.28
N ARG A 112 1.04 0.95 -14.84
CA ARG A 112 2.26 1.17 -14.06
C ARG A 112 2.21 2.48 -13.29
N GLN A 113 1.84 3.57 -13.95
CA GLN A 113 1.75 4.87 -13.30
C GLN A 113 0.69 4.86 -12.18
N GLY A 114 -0.48 4.27 -12.45
CA GLY A 114 -1.53 4.12 -11.44
C GLY A 114 -1.07 3.33 -10.21
N MET A 115 -0.46 2.16 -10.42
CA MET A 115 0.06 1.34 -9.32
C MET A 115 1.14 2.05 -8.51
N ILE A 116 2.07 2.78 -9.15
CA ILE A 116 3.09 3.58 -8.45
C ILE A 116 2.40 4.61 -7.55
N THR A 117 1.45 5.38 -8.09
CA THR A 117 0.72 6.39 -7.33
C THR A 117 0.01 5.78 -6.11
N LEU A 118 -0.65 4.63 -6.28
CA LEU A 118 -1.42 4.00 -5.21
C LEU A 118 -0.53 3.37 -4.12
N ILE A 119 0.55 2.69 -4.49
CA ILE A 119 1.47 2.10 -3.51
C ILE A 119 2.19 3.22 -2.74
N LEU A 120 2.64 4.29 -3.39
CA LEU A 120 3.25 5.42 -2.69
C LEU A 120 2.26 6.22 -1.82
N ALA A 121 0.95 6.05 -2.04
CA ALA A 121 -0.08 6.71 -1.23
C ALA A 121 -0.34 5.99 0.11
N THR A 122 0.13 4.75 0.29
CA THR A 122 -0.04 4.03 1.55
C THR A 122 0.87 4.56 2.66
N ASP A 123 1.94 5.28 2.33
CA ASP A 123 2.79 5.97 3.31
C ASP A 123 1.93 6.88 4.21
N MET A 124 1.91 6.55 5.50
CA MET A 124 1.12 7.27 6.50
C MET A 124 1.70 8.65 6.83
N ALA A 125 2.97 8.93 6.50
CA ALA A 125 3.52 10.28 6.59
C ALA A 125 2.80 11.28 5.66
N ARG A 126 2.14 10.77 4.60
CA ARG A 126 1.37 11.57 3.63
C ARG A 126 -0.13 11.57 3.90
N HIS A 127 -0.58 10.99 5.02
CA HIS A 127 -2.02 10.86 5.30
C HIS A 127 -2.74 12.21 5.30
N GLU A 128 -2.23 13.21 6.01
CA GLU A 128 -2.85 14.53 6.11
C GLU A 128 -2.89 15.24 4.75
N GLU A 129 -1.78 15.26 4.02
CA GLU A 129 -1.67 15.83 2.66
C GLU A 129 -2.74 15.27 1.71
N ILE A 130 -2.87 13.95 1.66
CA ILE A 130 -3.82 13.25 0.79
C ILE A 130 -5.27 13.51 1.23
N MET A 131 -5.53 13.48 2.54
CA MET A 131 -6.87 13.72 3.08
C MET A 131 -7.35 15.14 2.79
N ASP A 132 -6.48 16.13 2.96
CA ASP A 132 -6.85 17.53 2.72
C ASP A 132 -7.08 17.81 1.23
N SER A 133 -6.21 17.25 0.37
CA SER A 133 -6.41 17.30 -1.09
C SER A 133 -7.73 16.66 -1.51
N PHE A 134 -8.08 15.51 -0.93
CA PHE A 134 -9.36 14.84 -1.24
C PHE A 134 -10.56 15.63 -0.73
N LYS A 135 -10.52 16.16 0.49
CA LYS A 135 -11.61 17.00 1.06
C LYS A 135 -11.86 18.25 0.21
N GLU A 136 -10.81 18.90 -0.27
CA GLU A 136 -10.92 20.04 -1.18
C GLU A 136 -11.72 19.65 -2.44
N LYS A 137 -11.41 18.51 -3.06
CA LYS A 137 -12.13 18.04 -4.25
C LYS A 137 -13.54 17.54 -3.94
N MET A 138 -13.82 17.14 -2.70
CA MET A 138 -15.15 16.69 -2.27
C MET A 138 -16.19 17.82 -2.22
N GLU A 139 -15.78 19.09 -2.16
CA GLU A 139 -16.72 20.22 -2.23
C GLU A 139 -17.51 20.24 -3.55
N ASN A 140 -16.90 19.77 -4.64
CA ASN A 140 -17.54 19.62 -5.95
C ASN A 140 -16.96 18.42 -6.71
N PHE A 141 -17.18 17.22 -6.18
CA PHE A 141 -16.57 16.01 -6.72
C PHE A 141 -17.11 15.66 -8.12
N ASP A 142 -16.21 15.42 -9.08
CA ASP A 142 -16.54 15.13 -10.48
C ASP A 142 -15.89 13.81 -10.92
N TYR A 143 -16.73 12.83 -11.28
CA TYR A 143 -16.28 11.52 -11.78
C TYR A 143 -15.72 11.57 -13.20
N SER A 144 -15.84 12.68 -13.92
CA SER A 144 -15.21 12.89 -15.23
C SER A 144 -13.82 13.52 -15.12
N ASN A 145 -13.39 13.91 -13.91
CA ASN A 145 -12.10 14.53 -13.66
C ASN A 145 -11.08 13.49 -13.16
N ASP A 146 -10.01 13.30 -13.94
CA ASP A 146 -8.96 12.31 -13.65
C ASP A 146 -8.21 12.56 -12.32
N GLU A 147 -8.06 13.82 -11.90
CA GLU A 147 -7.42 14.16 -10.62
C GLU A 147 -8.30 13.72 -9.44
N HIS A 148 -9.61 13.98 -9.54
CA HIS A 148 -10.59 13.57 -8.53
C HIS A 148 -10.65 12.05 -8.41
N LEU A 149 -10.67 11.33 -9.55
CA LEU A 149 -10.62 9.88 -9.57
C LEU A 149 -9.29 9.33 -9.02
N THR A 150 -8.17 10.00 -9.27
CA THR A 150 -6.87 9.61 -8.72
C THR A 150 -6.84 9.71 -7.21
N LEU A 151 -7.29 10.84 -6.64
CA LEU A 151 -7.42 11.01 -5.19
C LEU A 151 -8.39 10.01 -4.59
N LEU A 152 -9.53 9.75 -5.23
CA LEU A 152 -10.48 8.72 -4.78
C LEU A 152 -9.82 7.34 -4.73
N LYS A 153 -9.06 6.94 -5.75
CA LYS A 153 -8.32 5.66 -5.75
C LYS A 153 -7.27 5.60 -4.64
N MET A 154 -6.57 6.72 -4.36
CA MET A 154 -5.63 6.82 -3.24
C MET A 154 -6.35 6.62 -1.90
N ILE A 155 -7.51 7.26 -1.71
CA ILE A 155 -8.32 7.06 -0.50
C ILE A 155 -8.82 5.62 -0.38
N LEU A 156 -9.28 5.00 -1.47
CA LEU A 156 -9.76 3.62 -1.47
C LEU A 156 -8.67 2.64 -1.01
N ILE A 157 -7.45 2.73 -1.56
CA ILE A 157 -6.36 1.83 -1.12
C ILE A 157 -5.97 2.09 0.33
N LYS A 158 -5.89 3.36 0.76
CA LYS A 158 -5.63 3.71 2.17
C LYS A 158 -6.69 3.18 3.10
N CYS A 159 -7.97 3.29 2.74
CA CYS A 159 -9.08 2.72 3.51
C CYS A 159 -8.91 1.22 3.68
N CYS A 160 -8.57 0.50 2.59
CA CYS A 160 -8.39 -0.95 2.62
C CYS A 160 -7.19 -1.38 3.47
N ASP A 161 -6.10 -0.62 3.39
CA ASP A 161 -4.84 -0.90 4.08
C ASP A 161 -5.02 -0.91 5.61
N ILE A 162 -5.66 0.11 6.17
CA ILE A 162 -5.89 0.23 7.62
C ILE A 162 -7.27 -0.31 8.07
N SER A 163 -7.89 -1.19 7.28
CA SER A 163 -9.30 -1.60 7.46
C SER A 163 -9.57 -2.68 8.52
N ASN A 164 -8.57 -3.12 9.28
CA ASN A 164 -8.74 -4.26 10.19
C ASN A 164 -9.91 -4.06 11.17
N GLU A 165 -10.04 -2.87 11.77
CA GLU A 165 -11.11 -2.52 12.72
C GLU A 165 -12.50 -2.34 12.08
N VAL A 166 -12.61 -2.38 10.74
CA VAL A 166 -13.91 -2.43 10.05
C VAL A 166 -14.51 -3.84 10.10
N ARG A 167 -13.69 -4.85 10.37
CA ARG A 167 -14.11 -6.26 10.41
C ARG A 167 -14.79 -6.58 11.74
N PRO A 168 -15.55 -7.70 11.82
CA PRO A 168 -16.03 -8.22 13.10
C PRO A 168 -14.90 -8.37 14.13
N VAL A 169 -15.20 -8.14 15.40
CA VAL A 169 -14.22 -8.07 16.50
C VAL A 169 -13.33 -9.31 16.56
N ASP A 170 -13.90 -10.50 16.40
CA ASP A 170 -13.20 -11.79 16.42
C ASP A 170 -12.20 -11.95 15.26
N VAL A 171 -12.35 -11.17 14.19
CA VAL A 171 -11.41 -11.10 13.05
C VAL A 171 -10.41 -9.97 13.23
N ALA A 172 -10.83 -8.84 13.80
CA ALA A 172 -10.02 -7.63 13.96
C ALA A 172 -9.01 -7.74 15.12
N GLU A 173 -9.47 -8.18 16.29
CA GLU A 173 -8.68 -8.17 17.54
C GLU A 173 -7.32 -8.89 17.42
N PRO A 174 -7.20 -10.06 16.76
CA PRO A 174 -5.89 -10.71 16.59
C PRO A 174 -4.87 -9.87 15.79
N TRP A 175 -5.32 -8.95 14.93
CA TRP A 175 -4.41 -8.08 14.19
C TRP A 175 -3.77 -7.00 15.05
N VAL A 176 -4.41 -6.60 16.15
CA VAL A 176 -3.83 -5.66 17.10
C VAL A 176 -2.62 -6.27 17.79
N ASP A 177 -2.71 -7.54 18.21
CA ASP A 177 -1.58 -8.27 18.80
C ASP A 177 -0.42 -8.39 17.80
N CYS A 178 -0.70 -8.77 16.55
CA CYS A 178 0.29 -8.81 15.47
C CYS A 178 0.97 -7.44 15.25
N LEU A 179 0.19 -6.35 15.27
CA LEU A 179 0.70 -4.98 15.09
C LEU A 179 1.64 -4.60 16.22
N LEU A 180 1.19 -4.81 17.46
CA LEU A 180 1.96 -4.50 18.67
C LEU A 180 3.25 -5.33 18.74
N GLU A 181 3.19 -6.63 18.42
CA GLU A 181 4.38 -7.48 18.36
C GLU A 181 5.44 -6.89 17.41
N GLN A 182 5.03 -6.52 16.19
CA GLN A 182 5.95 -5.94 15.22
C GLN A 182 6.49 -4.57 15.67
N TYR A 183 5.64 -3.72 16.26
CA TYR A 183 6.06 -2.41 16.77
C TYR A 183 7.01 -2.52 17.96
N PHE A 184 6.77 -3.47 18.87
CA PHE A 184 7.66 -3.73 20.00
C PHE A 184 9.01 -4.27 19.53
N MET A 185 9.03 -5.20 18.56
CA MET A 185 10.28 -5.64 17.92
C MET A 185 11.10 -4.48 17.34
N GLN A 186 10.44 -3.49 16.73
CA GLN A 186 11.11 -2.27 16.27
C GLN A 186 11.64 -1.43 17.44
N SER A 187 10.79 -1.07 18.39
CA SER A 187 11.18 -0.19 19.49
C SER A 187 12.29 -0.77 20.37
N ASP A 188 12.32 -2.09 20.57
CA ASP A 188 13.38 -2.76 21.33
C ASP A 188 14.71 -2.75 20.57
N ARG A 189 14.65 -2.89 19.25
CA ARG A 189 15.83 -2.73 18.39
C ARG A 189 16.33 -1.29 18.40
N GLU A 190 15.45 -0.31 18.28
CA GLU A 190 15.79 1.13 18.37
C GLU A 190 16.47 1.46 19.70
N LYS A 191 15.93 0.97 20.84
CA LYS A 191 16.58 1.11 22.16
C LYS A 191 17.98 0.48 22.18
N SER A 192 18.13 -0.72 21.62
CA SER A 192 19.41 -1.44 21.61
C SER A 192 20.47 -0.77 20.73
N GLU A 193 20.05 -0.09 19.66
CA GLU A 193 20.91 0.60 18.70
C GLU A 193 21.11 2.09 19.07
N GLY A 194 20.47 2.57 20.14
CA GLY A 194 20.55 3.97 20.58
C GLY A 194 19.83 4.96 19.67
N LEU A 195 18.80 4.49 18.94
CA LEU A 195 17.97 5.29 18.04
C LEU A 195 16.78 5.92 18.77
N PRO A 196 16.18 7.00 18.23
CA PRO A 196 14.93 7.55 18.75
C PRO A 196 13.81 6.51 18.74
N VAL A 197 13.00 6.48 19.80
CA VAL A 197 11.86 5.58 19.96
C VAL A 197 10.58 6.42 19.97
N ALA A 198 9.60 6.06 19.16
CA ALA A 198 8.28 6.69 19.19
C ALA A 198 7.55 6.33 20.50
N PRO A 199 6.82 7.27 21.13
CA PRO A 199 6.05 7.02 22.35
C PRO A 199 5.00 5.91 22.24
#